data_AF-A0A9D9Z4L5-F1
#
_entry.id   AF-A0A9D9Z4L5-F1
#
_cell.length_a   1.000
_cell.length_b   1.000
_cell.length_c   1.000
_cell.angle_alpha   90.00
_cell.angle_beta   90.00
_cell.angle_gamma   90.00
#
_symmetry.space_group_name_H-M   'P 1'
#
loop_
_entity.id
_entity.type
_entity.pdbx_description
1 polymer ?
#
loop_
_entity_poly.entity_id
_entity_poly.type
_entity_poly.pdbx_seq_one_letter_code
_entity_poly.pdbx_strand_id
1 'polypeptide(L)'
;MRDLNYQLKQLCQRNHDGSYATRHNRERTLTLIADQLQALGYRRMSAQSLKPKHVEALVARWQADALAIGTIKNRMSALRWWAEKVNKPSVIAHSNDHYGIPDRQLVTGISKARQLGSEALDRVRDPHVRMSLELQRAFGLRREEAIKFQPHYADRGDHLLLKASWTKGGKARMIPILTPAQRELLIRAHQLVGRRSLIPLDRDYRQQLRVYERHTANAGLSRMHGLRHAYAQERYATLTGRLAPAAGGPTVATLSPAKRQHDEQVRQQISRELGHERIEVLRVYCGA
;
A
#
# COMPACT_ATOMS: atom_id res chain seq x y z
N MET A 1 -3.20 -30.76 5.51
CA MET A 1 -2.18 -29.89 4.88
C MET A 1 -1.22 -30.82 4.15
N ARG A 2 -0.96 -30.59 2.87
CA ARG A 2 -0.15 -31.51 2.05
C ARG A 2 1.34 -31.30 2.31
N ASP A 3 2.18 -32.30 2.01
CA ASP A 3 3.60 -32.31 2.39
C ASP A 3 4.37 -31.07 1.94
N LEU A 4 4.20 -30.65 0.67
CA LEU A 4 4.84 -29.44 0.16
C LEU A 4 4.37 -28.19 0.91
N ASN A 5 3.06 -28.00 1.10
CA ASN A 5 2.51 -26.84 1.83
C ASN A 5 3.07 -26.79 3.25
N TYR A 6 3.12 -27.94 3.93
CA TYR A 6 3.67 -28.03 5.27
C TYR A 6 5.16 -27.66 5.31
N GLN A 7 5.97 -28.21 4.38
CA GLN A 7 7.40 -27.90 4.31
C GLN A 7 7.67 -26.43 3.97
N LEU A 8 6.89 -25.82 3.07
CA LEU A 8 7.02 -24.39 2.75
C LEU A 8 6.60 -23.49 3.91
N LYS A 9 5.57 -23.88 4.66
CA LYS A 9 5.19 -23.20 5.91
C LYS A 9 6.31 -23.27 6.93
N GLN A 10 6.88 -24.45 7.16
CA GLN A 10 8.04 -24.64 8.04
C GLN A 10 9.24 -23.79 7.59
N LEU A 11 9.49 -23.71 6.28
CA LEU A 11 10.54 -22.86 5.72
C LEU A 11 10.33 -21.38 6.05
N CYS A 12 9.11 -20.86 5.93
CA CYS A 12 8.75 -19.49 6.35
C CYS A 12 8.84 -19.27 7.87
N GLN A 13 8.55 -20.30 8.67
CA GLN A 13 8.66 -20.20 10.13
C GLN A 13 10.12 -20.16 10.59
N ARG A 14 11.02 -20.90 9.94
CA ARG A 14 12.46 -20.92 10.28
C ARG A 14 13.23 -19.71 9.75
N ASN A 15 12.71 -19.02 8.74
CA ASN A 15 13.37 -17.88 8.10
C ASN A 15 12.56 -16.59 8.30
N HIS A 16 13.02 -15.72 9.18
CA HIS A 16 12.31 -14.50 9.59
C HIS A 16 12.61 -13.27 8.73
N ASP A 17 12.85 -13.44 7.43
CA ASP A 17 13.21 -12.31 6.55
C ASP A 17 12.03 -11.36 6.31
N GLY A 18 12.19 -10.10 6.72
CA GLY A 18 11.23 -9.02 6.53
C GLY A 18 10.17 -8.93 7.62
N SER A 19 9.24 -7.97 7.47
CA SER A 19 8.19 -7.72 8.47
C SER A 19 7.22 -8.90 8.64
N TYR A 20 6.49 -8.93 9.75
CA TYR A 20 5.43 -9.92 9.99
C TYR A 20 4.44 -10.02 8.82
N ALA A 21 4.02 -8.89 8.26
CA ALA A 21 3.11 -8.87 7.11
C ALA A 21 3.76 -9.47 5.85
N THR A 22 5.03 -9.15 5.58
CA THR A 22 5.78 -9.75 4.47
C THR A 22 5.90 -11.26 4.61
N ARG A 23 6.25 -11.74 5.80
CA ARG A 23 6.35 -13.17 6.12
C ARG A 23 5.02 -13.89 5.93
N HIS A 24 3.94 -13.32 6.48
CA HIS A 24 2.59 -13.88 6.33
C HIS A 24 2.13 -13.93 4.87
N ASN A 25 2.33 -12.85 4.11
CA ASN A 25 1.99 -12.81 2.69
C ASN A 25 2.81 -13.83 1.88
N ARG A 26 4.08 -14.03 2.22
CA ARG A 26 4.94 -15.04 1.59
C ARG A 26 4.43 -16.44 1.86
N GLU A 27 4.11 -16.78 3.11
CA GLU A 27 3.55 -18.09 3.50
C GLU A 27 2.25 -18.38 2.72
N ARG A 28 1.33 -17.41 2.68
CA ARG A 28 0.08 -17.54 1.89
C ARG A 28 0.35 -17.76 0.41
N THR A 29 1.31 -17.02 -0.15
CA THR A 29 1.68 -17.13 -1.56
C THR A 29 2.31 -18.48 -1.87
N LEU A 30 3.22 -18.97 -1.03
CA LEU A 30 3.85 -20.28 -1.19
C LEU A 30 2.86 -21.44 -1.00
N THR A 31 1.90 -21.29 -0.08
CA THR A 31 0.80 -22.25 0.08
C THR A 31 -0.04 -22.34 -1.19
N LEU A 32 -0.45 -21.19 -1.74
CA LEU A 32 -1.16 -21.14 -3.03
C LEU A 32 -0.35 -21.80 -4.16
N ILE A 33 0.96 -21.48 -4.24
CA ILE A 33 1.85 -22.04 -5.26
C ILE A 33 1.93 -23.57 -5.16
N ALA A 34 2.04 -24.12 -3.94
CA ALA A 34 2.04 -25.56 -3.72
C ALA A 34 0.75 -26.21 -4.21
N ASP A 35 -0.41 -25.61 -3.91
CA ASP A 35 -1.71 -26.09 -4.38
C ASP A 35 -1.81 -26.04 -5.91
N GLN A 36 -1.27 -24.98 -6.53
CA GLN A 36 -1.27 -24.80 -7.98
C GLN A 36 -0.36 -25.80 -8.69
N LEU A 37 0.83 -26.08 -8.14
CA LEU A 37 1.74 -27.10 -8.69
C LEU A 37 1.08 -28.48 -8.69
N GLN A 38 0.36 -28.82 -7.63
CA GLN A 38 -0.38 -30.08 -7.59
C GLN A 38 -1.54 -30.12 -8.59
N ALA A 39 -2.28 -29.02 -8.74
CA ALA A 39 -3.35 -28.92 -9.73
C ALA A 39 -2.81 -29.07 -11.16
N LEU A 40 -1.56 -28.65 -11.41
CA LEU A 40 -0.83 -28.86 -12.66
C LEU A 40 -0.24 -30.28 -12.81
N GLY A 41 -0.51 -31.19 -11.85
CA GLY A 41 -0.08 -32.59 -11.91
C GLY A 41 1.27 -32.89 -11.26
N TYR A 42 1.98 -31.89 -10.70
CA TYR A 42 3.24 -32.11 -9.99
C TYR A 42 2.96 -32.65 -8.57
N ARG A 43 2.96 -33.97 -8.43
CA ARG A 43 2.69 -34.69 -7.18
C ARG A 43 3.99 -35.08 -6.47
N ARG A 44 3.89 -35.41 -5.16
CA ARG A 44 5.01 -35.89 -4.32
C ARG A 44 6.21 -34.93 -4.30
N MET A 45 5.94 -33.63 -4.38
CA MET A 45 6.97 -32.60 -4.30
C MET A 45 7.39 -32.35 -2.85
N SER A 46 8.68 -32.08 -2.66
CA SER A 46 9.25 -31.50 -1.46
C SER A 46 9.72 -30.06 -1.69
N ALA A 47 10.09 -29.34 -0.63
CA ALA A 47 10.69 -28.01 -0.74
C ALA A 47 11.96 -28.00 -1.61
N GLN A 48 12.68 -29.12 -1.73
CA GLN A 48 13.89 -29.25 -2.55
C GLN A 48 13.59 -29.59 -4.01
N SER A 49 12.33 -29.89 -4.34
CA SER A 49 11.93 -30.41 -5.65
C SER A 49 11.73 -29.33 -6.72
N LEU A 50 11.88 -28.04 -6.38
CA LEU A 50 11.71 -26.94 -7.33
C LEU A 50 12.73 -27.04 -8.48
N LYS A 51 12.24 -26.87 -9.72
CA LYS A 51 12.99 -26.99 -10.99
C LYS A 51 12.43 -25.96 -11.99
N PRO A 52 13.18 -25.56 -13.03
CA PRO A 52 12.73 -24.56 -14.02
C PRO A 52 11.34 -24.85 -14.61
N LYS A 53 11.06 -26.09 -15.02
CA LYS A 53 9.75 -26.52 -15.55
C LYS A 53 8.55 -26.20 -14.64
N HIS A 54 8.74 -26.23 -13.32
CA HIS A 54 7.67 -25.91 -12.36
C HIS A 54 7.36 -24.41 -12.37
N VAL A 55 8.39 -23.58 -12.53
CA VAL A 55 8.30 -22.13 -12.58
C VAL A 55 7.65 -21.71 -13.89
N GLU A 56 8.10 -22.26 -15.01
CA GLU A 56 7.52 -22.05 -16.34
C GLU A 56 6.03 -22.41 -16.37
N ALA A 57 5.65 -23.60 -15.88
CA ALA A 57 4.25 -24.02 -15.83
C ALA A 57 3.37 -23.11 -14.96
N LEU A 58 3.90 -22.63 -13.83
CA LEU A 58 3.21 -21.67 -12.98
C LEU A 58 3.01 -20.32 -13.68
N VAL A 59 4.06 -19.79 -14.33
CA VAL A 59 3.97 -18.52 -15.06
C VAL A 59 3.00 -18.63 -16.23
N ALA A 60 3.09 -19.70 -17.03
CA ALA A 60 2.17 -19.96 -18.14
C ALA A 60 0.72 -19.99 -17.67
N ARG A 61 0.45 -20.69 -16.56
CA ARG A 61 -0.88 -20.68 -15.92
C ARG A 61 -1.29 -19.27 -15.51
N TRP A 62 -0.43 -18.51 -14.83
CA TRP A 62 -0.78 -17.17 -14.36
C TRP A 62 -1.05 -16.17 -15.48
N GLN A 63 -0.36 -16.32 -16.60
CA GLN A 63 -0.60 -15.56 -17.83
C GLN A 63 -1.92 -15.97 -18.49
N ALA A 64 -2.21 -17.27 -18.58
CA ALA A 64 -3.48 -17.80 -19.08
C ALA A 64 -4.68 -17.35 -18.22
N ASP A 65 -4.50 -17.31 -16.90
CA ASP A 65 -5.47 -16.79 -15.93
C ASP A 65 -5.60 -15.25 -15.98
N ALA A 66 -4.91 -14.57 -16.91
CA ALA A 66 -4.88 -13.12 -17.09
C ALA A 66 -4.62 -12.33 -15.79
N LEU A 67 -3.75 -12.86 -14.92
CA LEU A 67 -3.47 -12.21 -13.65
C LEU A 67 -2.74 -10.88 -13.85
N ALA A 68 -3.07 -9.90 -13.01
CA ALA A 68 -2.36 -8.63 -13.02
C ALA A 68 -0.84 -8.84 -12.89
N ILE A 69 -0.06 -8.14 -13.73
CA ILE A 69 1.42 -8.20 -13.76
C ILE A 69 2.02 -8.07 -12.36
N GLY A 70 1.43 -7.20 -11.53
CA GLY A 70 1.86 -7.03 -10.15
C GLY A 70 1.75 -8.29 -9.30
N THR A 71 0.66 -9.03 -9.45
CA THR A 71 0.43 -10.31 -8.78
C THR A 71 1.46 -11.34 -9.22
N ILE A 72 1.71 -11.46 -10.53
CA ILE A 72 2.72 -12.37 -11.08
C ILE A 72 4.11 -12.05 -10.52
N LYS A 73 4.55 -10.79 -10.58
CA LYS A 73 5.85 -10.38 -10.02
C LYS A 73 5.97 -10.66 -8.51
N ASN A 74 4.90 -10.47 -7.73
CA ASN A 74 4.91 -10.80 -6.30
C ASN A 74 5.07 -12.31 -6.06
N ARG A 75 4.40 -13.15 -6.86
CA ARG A 75 4.56 -14.61 -6.80
C ARG A 75 5.97 -15.03 -7.21
N MET A 76 6.54 -14.43 -8.25
CA MET A 76 7.94 -14.65 -8.65
C MET A 76 8.92 -14.28 -7.54
N SER A 77 8.69 -13.19 -6.79
CA SER A 77 9.51 -12.85 -5.62
C SER A 77 9.45 -13.95 -4.54
N ALA A 78 8.26 -14.52 -4.28
CA ALA A 78 8.13 -15.63 -3.34
C ALA A 78 8.84 -16.91 -3.83
N LEU A 79 8.75 -17.23 -5.13
CA LEU A 79 9.47 -18.34 -5.75
C LEU A 79 10.99 -18.18 -5.64
N ARG A 80 11.53 -16.99 -5.97
CA ARG A 80 12.96 -16.70 -5.85
C ARG A 80 13.45 -16.83 -4.41
N TRP A 81 12.67 -16.32 -3.46
CA TRP A 81 12.96 -16.51 -2.04
C TRP A 81 12.96 -18.00 -1.65
N TRP A 82 11.98 -18.78 -2.11
CA TRP A 82 11.97 -20.22 -1.85
C TRP A 82 13.22 -20.90 -2.42
N ALA A 83 13.56 -20.63 -3.69
CA ALA A 83 14.74 -21.16 -4.34
C ALA A 83 16.04 -20.81 -3.61
N GLU A 84 16.19 -19.56 -3.16
CA GLU A 84 17.30 -19.11 -2.33
C GLU A 84 17.41 -19.92 -1.03
N LYS A 85 16.30 -20.09 -0.29
CA LYS A 85 16.30 -20.79 1.00
C LYS A 85 16.53 -22.29 0.93
N VAL A 86 16.44 -22.88 -0.27
CA VAL A 86 16.82 -24.28 -0.50
C VAL A 86 18.13 -24.41 -1.28
N ASN A 87 18.91 -23.32 -1.33
CA ASN A 87 20.22 -23.21 -1.99
C ASN A 87 20.18 -23.62 -3.47
N LYS A 88 19.13 -23.21 -4.18
CA LYS A 88 18.93 -23.46 -5.62
C LYS A 88 18.55 -22.20 -6.39
N PRO A 89 19.21 -21.03 -6.21
CA PRO A 89 18.81 -19.79 -6.86
C PRO A 89 18.80 -19.89 -8.40
N SER A 90 19.66 -20.71 -8.98
CA SER A 90 19.78 -20.92 -10.43
C SER A 90 18.57 -21.63 -11.08
N VAL A 91 17.65 -22.21 -10.30
CA VAL A 91 16.43 -22.84 -10.85
C VAL A 91 15.40 -21.82 -11.35
N ILE A 92 15.62 -20.54 -11.06
CA ILE A 92 14.77 -19.44 -11.50
C ILE A 92 15.66 -18.38 -12.15
N ALA A 93 15.37 -18.03 -13.40
CA ALA A 93 16.00 -16.90 -14.07
C ALA A 93 15.90 -15.59 -13.26
N HIS A 94 16.98 -14.81 -13.30
CA HIS A 94 17.12 -13.60 -12.51
C HIS A 94 16.12 -12.52 -12.94
N SER A 95 15.96 -12.31 -14.25
CA SER A 95 14.98 -11.36 -14.80
C SER A 95 13.59 -11.98 -14.95
N ASN A 96 12.57 -11.14 -14.82
CA ASN A 96 11.19 -11.47 -15.17
C ASN A 96 10.97 -11.50 -16.70
N ASP A 97 11.82 -10.82 -17.47
CA ASP A 97 11.71 -10.76 -18.94
C ASP A 97 11.91 -12.13 -19.58
N HIS A 98 12.76 -12.97 -18.98
CA HIS A 98 12.95 -14.36 -19.38
C HIS A 98 11.62 -15.14 -19.44
N TYR A 99 10.66 -14.79 -18.58
CA TYR A 99 9.35 -15.43 -18.54
C TYR A 99 8.26 -14.64 -19.29
N GLY A 100 8.64 -13.61 -20.05
CA GLY A 100 7.69 -12.73 -20.74
C GLY A 100 6.78 -11.94 -19.79
N ILE A 101 7.24 -11.65 -18.56
CA ILE A 101 6.47 -10.88 -17.58
C ILE A 101 6.84 -9.40 -17.73
N PRO A 102 5.98 -8.55 -18.33
CA PRO A 102 6.33 -7.18 -18.65
C PRO A 102 6.48 -6.30 -17.41
N ASP A 103 6.98 -5.08 -17.60
CA ASP A 103 7.02 -4.09 -16.54
C ASP A 103 5.65 -3.59 -16.10
N ARG A 104 5.55 -3.24 -14.81
CA ARG A 104 4.31 -2.69 -14.27
C ARG A 104 4.14 -1.29 -14.82
N GLN A 105 3.02 -1.05 -15.50
CA GLN A 105 2.58 0.33 -15.77
C GLN A 105 2.11 0.97 -14.46
N LEU A 106 3.00 1.73 -13.82
CA LEU A 106 2.72 2.38 -12.53
C LEU A 106 1.88 3.66 -12.69
N VAL A 107 1.99 4.32 -13.85
CA VAL A 107 1.26 5.53 -14.22
C VAL A 107 0.31 5.17 -15.35
N THR A 108 -0.99 5.23 -15.09
CA THR A 108 -2.04 4.78 -16.03
C THR A 108 -2.76 5.94 -16.72
N GLY A 109 -2.33 7.19 -16.50
CA GLY A 109 -3.02 8.41 -16.97
C GLY A 109 -4.35 8.71 -16.25
N ILE A 110 -5.00 7.69 -15.68
CA ILE A 110 -6.27 7.80 -14.97
C ILE A 110 -6.04 8.10 -13.48
N SER A 111 -6.70 9.13 -12.95
CA SER A 111 -6.69 9.44 -11.53
C SER A 111 -7.26 8.29 -10.69
N LYS A 112 -6.52 7.91 -9.65
CA LYS A 112 -6.99 6.98 -8.61
C LYS A 112 -7.55 7.72 -7.39
N ALA A 113 -7.66 9.05 -7.46
CA ALA A 113 -8.26 9.86 -6.41
C ALA A 113 -9.71 9.42 -6.18
N ARG A 114 -10.10 9.39 -4.91
CA ARG A 114 -11.46 9.12 -4.48
C ARG A 114 -11.89 10.23 -3.55
N GLN A 115 -13.13 10.67 -3.73
CA GLN A 115 -13.78 11.55 -2.77
C GLN A 115 -14.46 10.72 -1.69
N LEU A 116 -14.55 11.31 -0.50
CA LEU A 116 -15.33 10.78 0.60
C LEU A 116 -16.68 11.49 0.58
N GLY A 117 -17.67 10.90 -0.09
CA GLY A 117 -19.01 11.49 -0.14
C GLY A 117 -19.68 11.49 1.23
N SER A 118 -20.40 12.56 1.56
CA SER A 118 -21.11 12.73 2.84
C SER A 118 -22.03 11.55 3.14
N GLU A 119 -22.90 11.17 2.19
CA GLU A 119 -23.85 10.05 2.37
C GLU A 119 -23.16 8.71 2.69
N ALA A 120 -22.01 8.44 2.05
CA ALA A 120 -21.25 7.22 2.32
C ALA A 120 -20.57 7.28 3.70
N LEU A 121 -20.08 8.46 4.11
CA LEU A 121 -19.50 8.66 5.43
C LEU A 121 -20.54 8.58 6.55
N ASP A 122 -21.77 9.02 6.30
CA ASP A 122 -22.89 8.95 7.25
C ASP A 122 -23.28 7.48 7.53
N ARG A 123 -23.19 6.61 6.51
CA ARG A 123 -23.38 5.16 6.67
C ARG A 123 -22.30 4.48 7.53
N VAL A 124 -21.12 5.10 7.70
CA VAL A 124 -20.07 4.62 8.60
C VAL A 124 -20.40 5.02 10.04
N ARG A 125 -21.19 4.19 10.74
CA ARG A 125 -21.68 4.50 12.11
C ARG A 125 -20.62 4.44 13.21
N ASP A 126 -19.53 3.70 13.03
CA ASP A 126 -18.46 3.61 14.03
C ASP A 126 -17.63 4.91 14.03
N PRO A 127 -17.58 5.66 15.16
CA PRO A 127 -16.94 6.97 15.20
C PRO A 127 -15.41 6.90 15.02
N HIS A 128 -14.77 5.80 15.43
CA HIS A 128 -13.33 5.61 15.26
C HIS A 128 -12.97 5.35 13.79
N VAL A 129 -13.80 4.57 13.08
CA VAL A 129 -13.66 4.34 11.64
C VAL A 129 -13.92 5.63 10.87
N ARG A 130 -14.97 6.37 11.21
CA ARG A 130 -15.29 7.67 10.59
C ARG A 130 -14.13 8.65 10.73
N MET A 131 -13.62 8.84 11.94
CA MET A 131 -12.47 9.69 12.22
C MET A 131 -11.21 9.25 11.45
N SER A 132 -10.98 7.93 11.33
CA SER A 132 -9.85 7.40 10.55
C SER A 132 -9.97 7.77 9.05
N LEU A 133 -11.17 7.68 8.46
CA LEU A 133 -11.42 8.06 7.07
C LEU A 133 -11.24 9.56 6.84
N GLU A 134 -11.75 10.39 7.75
CA GLU A 134 -11.60 11.84 7.69
C GLU A 134 -10.11 12.24 7.76
N LEU A 135 -9.33 11.65 8.68
CA LEU A 135 -7.88 11.90 8.77
C LEU A 135 -7.12 11.42 7.53
N GLN A 136 -7.51 10.28 6.94
CA GLN A 136 -6.94 9.83 5.67
C GLN A 136 -7.19 10.83 4.55
N ARG A 137 -8.38 11.44 4.50
CA ARG A 137 -8.75 12.42 3.48
C ARG A 137 -8.07 13.77 3.68
N ALA A 138 -8.00 14.24 4.93
CA ALA A 138 -7.50 15.56 5.28
C ALA A 138 -5.97 15.67 5.26
N PHE A 139 -5.26 14.61 5.67
CA PHE A 139 -3.79 14.60 5.78
C PHE A 139 -3.12 13.54 4.89
N GLY A 140 -3.91 12.92 4.01
CA GLY A 140 -3.41 11.89 3.11
C GLY A 140 -2.87 10.66 3.83
N LEU A 141 -3.25 10.36 5.08
CA LEU A 141 -2.68 9.25 5.86
C LEU A 141 -2.89 7.88 5.19
N ARG A 142 -1.99 6.91 5.46
CA ARG A 142 -2.26 5.50 5.13
C ARG A 142 -3.31 4.98 6.12
N ARG A 143 -4.07 3.97 5.70
CA ARG A 143 -5.08 3.30 6.56
C ARG A 143 -4.52 2.92 7.94
N GLU A 144 -3.36 2.27 7.97
CA GLU A 144 -2.73 1.86 9.23
C GLU A 144 -2.28 3.05 10.09
N GLU A 145 -1.76 4.11 9.45
CA GLU A 145 -1.36 5.34 10.15
C GLU A 145 -2.58 6.04 10.77
N ALA A 146 -3.70 6.07 10.06
CA ALA A 146 -4.95 6.64 10.56
C ALA A 146 -5.54 5.82 11.71
N ILE A 147 -5.63 4.49 11.58
CA ILE A 147 -6.14 3.63 12.66
C ILE A 147 -5.27 3.76 13.93
N LYS A 148 -3.95 3.86 13.77
CA LYS A 148 -3.00 4.02 14.89
C LYS A 148 -2.85 5.47 15.37
N PHE A 149 -3.56 6.43 14.77
CA PHE A 149 -3.36 7.85 15.02
C PHE A 149 -3.64 8.19 16.49
N GLN A 150 -2.72 8.90 17.12
CA GLN A 150 -2.83 9.39 18.50
C GLN A 150 -2.77 10.93 18.47
N PRO A 151 -3.90 11.65 18.58
CA PRO A 151 -3.93 13.09 18.39
C PRO A 151 -3.03 13.84 19.37
N HIS A 152 -3.01 13.44 20.65
CA HIS A 152 -2.12 14.02 21.66
C HIS A 152 -0.61 13.97 21.30
N TYR A 153 -0.17 12.92 20.60
CA TYR A 153 1.22 12.86 20.15
C TYR A 153 1.42 13.50 18.77
N ALA A 154 0.46 13.31 17.87
CA ALA A 154 0.64 13.70 16.49
C ALA A 154 0.50 15.21 16.30
N ASP A 155 -0.47 15.84 16.94
CA ASP A 155 -0.74 17.28 16.78
C ASP A 155 0.34 18.12 17.49
N ARG A 156 1.08 18.92 16.72
CA ARG A 156 2.14 19.81 17.19
C ARG A 156 1.81 21.29 17.04
N GLY A 157 0.55 21.61 16.75
CA GLY A 157 0.10 22.99 16.63
C GLY A 157 0.17 23.51 15.20
N ASP A 158 1.27 23.37 14.47
CA ASP A 158 1.38 23.81 13.06
C ASP A 158 1.52 22.62 12.08
N HIS A 159 1.84 21.43 12.59
CA HIS A 159 1.97 20.21 11.82
C HIS A 159 1.56 18.95 12.61
N LEU A 160 1.36 17.86 11.88
CA LEU A 160 1.29 16.51 12.43
C LEU A 160 2.66 15.84 12.40
N LEU A 161 3.08 15.25 13.51
CA LEU A 161 4.25 14.39 13.61
C LEU A 161 3.85 12.91 13.67
N LEU A 162 4.20 12.14 12.63
CA LEU A 162 3.95 10.70 12.59
C LEU A 162 5.17 9.92 13.09
N LYS A 163 4.97 9.03 14.08
CA LYS A 163 6.04 8.14 14.59
C LYS A 163 6.50 7.17 13.50
N ALA A 164 7.80 6.87 13.49
CA ALA A 164 8.38 5.80 12.68
C ALA A 164 7.65 4.46 12.84
N SER A 165 7.27 4.09 14.07
CA SER A 165 6.57 2.84 14.37
C SER A 165 5.14 2.75 13.80
N TRP A 166 4.58 3.86 13.33
CA TRP A 166 3.24 3.91 12.71
C TRP A 166 3.31 3.85 11.19
N THR A 167 4.45 4.25 10.62
CA THR A 167 4.59 4.43 9.18
C THR A 167 5.21 3.20 8.52
N LYS A 168 4.86 3.01 7.26
CA LYS A 168 5.47 1.96 6.44
C LYS A 168 6.97 2.25 6.30
N GLY A 169 7.81 1.29 6.69
CA GLY A 169 9.26 1.38 6.54
C GLY A 169 9.98 2.13 7.66
N GLY A 170 9.31 2.48 8.76
CA GLY A 170 9.98 3.03 9.94
C GLY A 170 10.40 4.49 9.81
N LYS A 171 9.71 5.27 8.97
CA LYS A 171 10.11 6.65 8.65
C LYS A 171 9.18 7.67 9.28
N ALA A 172 9.68 8.39 10.29
CA ALA A 172 8.95 9.52 10.85
C ALA A 172 8.83 10.64 9.81
N ARG A 173 7.73 11.40 9.87
CA ARG A 173 7.53 12.54 8.96
C ARG A 173 6.55 13.56 9.53
N MET A 174 6.64 14.76 8.96
CA MET A 174 5.75 15.87 9.27
C MET A 174 4.75 16.11 8.14
N ILE A 175 3.53 16.50 8.50
CA ILE A 175 2.49 16.89 7.54
C ILE A 175 1.92 18.23 8.04
N PRO A 176 1.96 19.31 7.25
CA PRO A 176 1.51 20.62 7.72
C PRO A 176 0.00 20.64 7.97
N ILE A 177 -0.43 21.47 8.93
CA ILE A 177 -1.83 21.80 9.18
C ILE A 177 -2.09 23.19 8.59
N LEU A 178 -2.98 23.26 7.62
CA LEU A 178 -3.06 24.38 6.67
C LEU A 178 -4.43 25.01 6.59
N THR A 179 -5.47 24.29 7.01
CA THR A 179 -6.85 24.79 6.92
C THR A 179 -7.52 24.77 8.29
N PRO A 180 -8.47 25.70 8.54
CA PRO A 180 -9.31 25.63 9.73
C PRO A 180 -10.05 24.29 9.85
N ALA A 181 -10.52 23.73 8.73
CA ALA A 181 -11.17 22.41 8.73
C ALA A 181 -10.25 21.27 9.22
N GLN A 182 -8.95 21.31 8.92
CA GLN A 182 -7.97 20.36 9.46
C GLN A 182 -7.80 20.54 10.97
N ARG A 183 -7.81 21.79 11.48
CA ARG A 183 -7.77 22.06 12.93
C ARG A 183 -8.99 21.51 13.64
N GLU A 184 -10.19 21.80 13.12
CA GLU A 184 -11.46 21.31 13.67
C GLU A 184 -11.52 19.78 13.70
N LEU A 185 -11.02 19.11 12.65
CA LEU A 185 -10.90 17.66 12.63
C LEU A 185 -10.02 17.12 13.77
N LEU A 186 -8.89 17.77 14.05
CA LEU A 186 -8.00 17.36 15.14
C LEU A 186 -8.63 17.61 16.50
N ILE A 187 -9.37 18.71 16.69
CA ILE A 187 -10.14 18.96 17.92
C ILE A 187 -11.14 17.82 18.16
N ARG A 188 -11.91 17.43 17.14
CA ARG A 188 -12.82 16.28 17.23
C ARG A 188 -12.07 14.96 17.52
N ALA A 189 -10.89 14.76 16.95
CA ALA A 189 -10.07 13.58 17.24
C ALA A 189 -9.60 13.55 18.71
N HIS A 190 -9.14 14.69 19.25
CA HIS A 190 -8.79 14.82 20.67
C HIS A 190 -9.99 14.54 21.58
N GLN A 191 -11.17 15.07 21.25
CA GLN A 191 -12.40 14.80 22.02
C GLN A 191 -12.77 13.31 22.00
N LEU A 192 -12.59 12.63 20.87
CA LEU A 192 -12.97 11.22 20.73
C LEU A 192 -12.06 10.27 21.53
N VAL A 193 -10.74 10.46 21.50
CA VAL A 193 -9.79 9.49 22.09
C VAL A 193 -8.85 10.05 23.15
N GLY A 194 -8.84 11.36 23.36
CA GLY A 194 -7.94 12.06 24.27
C GLY A 194 -6.49 11.75 23.94
N ARG A 195 -5.79 11.12 24.89
CA ARG A 195 -4.37 10.77 24.76
C ARG A 195 -4.10 9.46 24.01
N ARG A 196 -5.15 8.71 23.67
CA ARG A 196 -5.05 7.35 23.13
C ARG A 196 -5.04 7.34 21.60
N SER A 197 -4.91 6.14 21.02
CA SER A 197 -5.07 5.94 19.58
C SER A 197 -6.54 5.85 19.18
N LEU A 198 -6.82 5.92 17.87
CA LEU A 198 -8.12 5.56 17.30
C LEU A 198 -8.47 4.07 17.40
N ILE A 199 -7.58 3.23 17.93
CA ILE A 199 -7.92 1.86 18.37
C ILE A 199 -8.61 1.94 19.75
N PRO A 200 -9.87 1.49 19.88
CA PRO A 200 -10.57 1.39 21.16
C PRO A 200 -9.83 0.50 22.18
N LEU A 201 -10.05 0.73 23.49
CA LEU A 201 -9.34 0.01 24.57
C LEU A 201 -9.56 -1.50 24.58
N ASP A 202 -10.75 -1.94 24.17
CA ASP A 202 -11.18 -3.34 24.13
C ASP A 202 -10.65 -4.07 22.89
N ARG A 203 -9.81 -3.42 22.05
CA ARG A 203 -9.39 -3.95 20.76
C ARG A 203 -7.89 -3.84 20.54
N ASP A 204 -7.36 -4.83 19.82
CA ASP A 204 -6.08 -4.73 19.15
C ASP A 204 -6.24 -4.13 17.74
N TYR A 205 -5.10 -3.88 17.08
CA TYR A 205 -5.06 -3.36 15.72
C TYR A 205 -5.77 -4.29 14.71
N ARG A 206 -5.67 -5.62 14.85
CA ARG A 206 -6.27 -6.58 13.91
C ARG A 206 -7.79 -6.57 14.01
N GLN A 207 -8.32 -6.49 15.23
CA GLN A 207 -9.74 -6.34 15.49
C GLN A 207 -10.24 -5.01 14.93
N GLN A 208 -9.58 -3.89 15.23
CA GLN A 208 -9.99 -2.60 14.72
C GLN A 208 -9.88 -2.49 13.19
N LEU A 209 -8.87 -3.13 12.58
CA LEU A 209 -8.76 -3.21 11.12
C LEU A 209 -9.94 -3.95 10.50
N ARG A 210 -10.39 -5.06 11.09
CA ARG A 210 -11.59 -5.79 10.62
C ARG A 210 -12.86 -4.96 10.77
N VAL A 211 -12.98 -4.20 11.86
CA VAL A 211 -14.09 -3.25 12.07
C VAL A 211 -14.07 -2.19 10.96
N TYR A 212 -12.92 -1.56 10.72
CA TYR A 212 -12.73 -0.60 9.62
C TYR A 212 -13.17 -1.20 8.28
N GLU A 213 -12.67 -2.38 7.91
CA GLU A 213 -12.97 -3.03 6.63
C GLU A 213 -14.46 -3.31 6.49
N ARG A 214 -15.10 -3.86 7.53
CA ARG A 214 -16.54 -4.14 7.54
C ARG A 214 -17.37 -2.87 7.39
N HIS A 215 -17.07 -1.82 8.15
CA HIS A 215 -17.84 -0.57 8.06
C HIS A 215 -17.67 0.13 6.71
N THR A 216 -16.44 0.13 6.15
CA THR A 216 -16.23 0.67 4.79
C THR A 216 -17.00 -0.13 3.75
N ALA A 217 -16.94 -1.47 3.80
CA ALA A 217 -17.66 -2.33 2.86
C ALA A 217 -19.18 -2.12 2.94
N ASN A 218 -19.75 -2.09 4.14
CA ASN A 218 -21.18 -1.86 4.36
C ASN A 218 -21.64 -0.48 3.89
N ALA A 219 -20.76 0.52 3.93
CA ALA A 219 -21.03 1.86 3.40
C ALA A 219 -20.82 1.98 1.88
N GLY A 220 -20.47 0.89 1.18
CA GLY A 220 -20.13 0.90 -0.24
C GLY A 220 -18.78 1.55 -0.56
N LEU A 221 -17.96 1.82 0.47
CA LEU A 221 -16.65 2.41 0.32
C LEU A 221 -15.60 1.33 0.00
N SER A 222 -14.88 1.52 -1.10
CA SER A 222 -13.76 0.66 -1.49
C SER A 222 -12.57 1.46 -2.00
N ARG A 223 -11.38 0.85 -2.02
CA ARG A 223 -10.15 1.46 -2.53
C ARG A 223 -9.79 2.78 -1.80
N MET A 224 -9.90 2.78 -0.47
CA MET A 224 -9.65 3.96 0.40
C MET A 224 -8.25 4.57 0.29
N HIS A 225 -7.29 3.87 -0.32
CA HIS A 225 -6.02 4.49 -0.70
C HIS A 225 -6.20 5.66 -1.67
N GLY A 226 -7.32 5.72 -2.41
CA GLY A 226 -7.69 6.85 -3.25
C GLY A 226 -7.87 8.17 -2.51
N LEU A 227 -8.14 8.16 -1.19
CA LEU A 227 -8.18 9.39 -0.37
C LEU A 227 -6.80 10.04 -0.28
N ARG A 228 -5.74 9.22 -0.23
CA ARG A 228 -4.34 9.70 -0.27
C ARG A 228 -3.97 10.26 -1.65
N HIS A 229 -4.51 9.68 -2.72
CA HIS A 229 -4.37 10.26 -4.06
C HIS A 229 -5.05 11.62 -4.16
N ALA A 230 -6.27 11.77 -3.61
CA ALA A 230 -6.98 13.03 -3.57
C ALA A 230 -6.17 14.11 -2.82
N TYR A 231 -5.65 13.79 -1.63
CA TYR A 231 -4.76 14.68 -0.89
C TYR A 231 -3.56 15.12 -1.74
N ALA A 232 -2.84 14.18 -2.37
CA ALA A 232 -1.66 14.49 -3.17
C ALA A 232 -1.97 15.44 -4.33
N GLN A 233 -3.08 15.20 -5.04
CA GLN A 233 -3.50 15.99 -6.19
C GLN A 233 -3.98 17.39 -5.79
N GLU A 234 -4.69 17.52 -4.67
CA GLU A 234 -5.13 18.81 -4.15
C GLU A 234 -3.96 19.64 -3.65
N ARG A 235 -3.03 19.03 -2.89
CA ARG A 235 -1.81 19.72 -2.45
C ARG A 235 -0.95 20.16 -3.63
N TYR A 236 -0.86 19.34 -4.66
CA TYR A 236 -0.21 19.72 -5.92
C TYR A 236 -0.88 20.94 -6.55
N ALA A 237 -2.22 20.95 -6.62
CA ALA A 237 -2.97 22.09 -7.15
C ALA A 237 -2.81 23.36 -6.33
N THR A 238 -2.84 23.27 -5.00
CA THR A 238 -2.57 24.42 -4.11
C THR A 238 -1.18 25.01 -4.32
N LEU A 239 -0.15 24.17 -4.44
CA LEU A 239 1.25 24.62 -4.52
C LEU A 239 1.68 25.07 -5.93
N THR A 240 1.02 24.57 -6.98
CA THR A 240 1.37 24.91 -8.37
C THR A 240 0.38 25.83 -9.07
N GLY A 241 -0.83 25.99 -8.51
CA GLY A 241 -1.97 26.64 -9.16
C GLY A 241 -2.56 25.83 -10.32
N ARG A 242 -2.20 24.54 -10.48
CA ARG A 242 -2.57 23.71 -11.64
C ARG A 242 -3.01 22.32 -11.20
N LEU A 243 -3.95 21.73 -11.92
CA LEU A 243 -4.28 20.32 -11.72
C LEU A 243 -3.02 19.45 -11.93
N ALA A 244 -2.93 18.35 -11.16
CA ALA A 244 -1.90 17.36 -11.37
C ALA A 244 -2.12 16.63 -12.72
N PRO A 245 -1.07 16.15 -13.42
CA PRO A 245 -1.24 15.42 -14.67
C PRO A 245 -2.22 14.24 -14.60
N ALA A 246 -2.23 13.47 -13.50
CA ALA A 246 -3.18 12.38 -13.29
C ALA A 246 -4.65 12.83 -13.19
N ALA A 247 -4.88 14.12 -12.91
CA ALA A 247 -6.19 14.76 -12.86
C ALA A 247 -6.48 15.60 -14.13
N GLY A 248 -5.73 15.39 -15.22
CA GLY A 248 -5.91 16.11 -16.49
C GLY A 248 -5.11 17.41 -16.61
N GLY A 249 -4.18 17.68 -15.70
CA GLY A 249 -3.26 18.81 -15.81
C GLY A 249 -2.16 18.61 -16.87
N PRO A 250 -1.35 19.66 -17.13
CA PRO A 250 -0.24 19.57 -18.08
C PRO A 250 0.83 18.59 -17.61
N THR A 251 1.37 17.79 -18.52
CA THR A 251 2.47 16.86 -18.23
C THR A 251 3.80 17.62 -18.13
N VAL A 252 4.79 17.05 -17.45
CA VAL A 252 6.12 17.67 -17.29
C VAL A 252 6.75 18.02 -18.65
N ALA A 253 6.49 17.21 -19.68
CA ALA A 253 6.99 17.44 -21.04
C ALA A 253 6.51 18.78 -21.65
N THR A 254 5.29 19.21 -21.30
CA THR A 254 4.68 20.45 -21.81
C THR A 254 5.04 21.70 -21.01
N LEU A 255 5.73 21.55 -19.87
CA LEU A 255 6.09 22.67 -19.01
C LEU A 255 7.35 23.39 -19.50
N SER A 256 7.40 24.71 -19.33
CA SER A 256 8.63 25.49 -19.50
C SER A 256 9.70 25.08 -18.47
N PRO A 257 10.99 25.32 -18.71
CA PRO A 257 12.07 24.95 -17.78
C PRO A 257 11.84 25.43 -16.33
N ALA A 258 11.45 26.69 -16.14
CA ALA A 258 11.15 27.24 -14.81
C ALA A 258 9.96 26.54 -14.14
N LYS A 259 8.90 26.23 -14.91
CA LYS A 259 7.73 25.50 -14.40
C LYS A 259 8.06 24.04 -14.06
N ARG A 260 9.01 23.42 -14.78
CA ARG A 260 9.52 22.07 -14.46
C ARG A 260 10.27 22.05 -13.15
N GLN A 261 11.15 23.04 -12.92
CA GLN A 261 11.88 23.14 -11.65
C GLN A 261 10.93 23.33 -10.46
N HIS A 262 9.92 24.20 -10.60
CA HIS A 262 8.88 24.38 -9.58
C HIS A 262 8.05 23.10 -9.35
N ASP A 263 7.66 22.41 -10.42
CA ASP A 263 6.96 21.11 -10.34
C ASP A 263 7.76 20.07 -9.56
N GLU A 264 9.06 19.96 -9.83
CA GLU A 264 9.96 19.04 -9.13
C GLU A 264 10.05 19.35 -7.63
N GLN A 265 10.21 20.62 -7.26
CA GLN A 265 10.22 21.07 -5.86
C GLN A 265 8.91 20.73 -5.14
N VAL A 266 7.77 21.03 -5.78
CA VAL A 266 6.45 20.70 -5.22
C VAL A 266 6.27 19.19 -5.05
N ARG A 267 6.67 18.39 -6.05
CA ARG A 267 6.61 16.93 -5.93
C ARG A 267 7.48 16.42 -4.81
N GLN A 268 8.69 16.94 -4.65
CA GLN A 268 9.58 16.56 -3.54
C GLN A 268 8.96 16.89 -2.18
N GLN A 269 8.33 18.07 -2.04
CA GLN A 269 7.62 18.44 -0.82
C GLN A 269 6.49 17.46 -0.52
N ILE A 270 5.58 17.21 -1.47
CA ILE A 270 4.46 16.28 -1.29
C ILE A 270 4.99 14.86 -1.03
N SER A 271 6.12 14.49 -1.64
CA SER A 271 6.78 13.21 -1.39
C SER A 271 7.12 13.05 0.07
N ARG A 272 7.77 14.04 0.68
CA ARG A 272 8.10 14.05 2.12
C ARG A 272 6.85 13.99 2.99
N GLU A 273 5.81 14.78 2.68
CA GLU A 273 4.51 14.74 3.40
C GLU A 273 3.88 13.33 3.34
N LEU A 274 3.99 12.66 2.19
CA LEU A 274 3.54 11.28 1.99
C LEU A 274 4.58 10.23 2.43
N GLY A 275 5.69 10.61 3.04
CA GLY A 275 6.70 9.66 3.51
C GLY A 275 7.29 8.80 2.40
N HIS A 276 7.36 9.34 1.19
CA HIS A 276 8.12 8.82 0.09
C HIS A 276 9.31 9.77 -0.06
N GLU A 277 10.55 9.35 0.10
CA GLU A 277 11.71 10.27 -0.08
C GLU A 277 12.10 10.45 -1.55
N ARG A 278 11.33 9.83 -2.46
CA ARG A 278 11.63 9.69 -3.88
C ARG A 278 10.51 10.23 -4.76
N ILE A 279 10.84 11.14 -5.66
CA ILE A 279 9.90 11.79 -6.58
C ILE A 279 9.24 10.79 -7.53
N GLU A 280 9.95 9.72 -7.94
CA GLU A 280 9.39 8.73 -8.87
C GLU A 280 8.10 8.10 -8.32
N VAL A 281 7.99 7.96 -7.00
CA VAL A 281 6.80 7.41 -6.34
C VAL A 281 5.62 8.37 -6.45
N LEU A 282 5.87 9.68 -6.51
CA LEU A 282 4.82 10.69 -6.68
C LEU A 282 4.15 10.61 -8.05
N ARG A 283 4.82 10.08 -9.08
CA ARG A 283 4.21 9.86 -10.40
C ARG A 283 2.97 8.98 -10.34
N VAL A 284 2.90 8.06 -9.36
CA VAL A 284 1.72 7.22 -9.13
C VAL A 284 0.53 8.03 -8.60
N TYR A 285 0.78 9.11 -7.85
CA TYR A 285 -0.25 9.94 -7.24
C TYR A 285 -0.68 11.11 -8.13
N CYS A 286 0.30 11.84 -8.68
CA CYS A 286 0.09 13.06 -9.44
C CYS A 286 0.26 12.88 -10.95
N GLY A 287 0.67 11.71 -11.45
CA GLY A 287 0.94 11.49 -12.87
C GLY A 287 2.34 11.94 -13.29
N ALA A 288 2.69 11.65 -14.53
CA ALA A 288 3.98 11.99 -15.15
C ALA A 288 3.91 13.35 -15.86
#